data_AF-A0A929VPC4-F1
#
_entry.id   AF-A0A929VPC4-F1
#
_cell.length_a   1.000
_cell.length_b   1.000
_cell.length_c   1.000
_cell.angle_alpha   90.00
_cell.angle_beta   90.00
_cell.angle_gamma   90.00
#
_symmetry.space_group_name_H-M   'P 1'
#
loop_
_entity.id
_entity.type
_entity.pdbx_description
1 polymer ?
#
loop_
_entity_poly.entity_id
_entity_poly.type
_entity_poly.pdbx_seq_one_letter_code
_entity_poly.pdbx_strand_id
1 'polypeptide(L)'
;MLNTLTVWLIEKAFYAAPLAVLPLLNANARMDIVDLYRSKQPAVVENAMGGESRLRKIDNHHLAIQLTPVSRWEMQLLPDSSIEVRHTYMATDTVSSTSLYDKHWKLLCKDRK
;
A
#
# COMPACT_ATOMS: atom_id res chain seq x y z
N MET A 1 -20.08 -13.84 -1.95
CA MET A 1 -18.94 -14.75 -1.69
C MET A 1 -17.66 -13.95 -1.92
N LEU A 2 -16.79 -13.82 -0.90
CA LEU A 2 -15.47 -13.21 -1.08
C LEU A 2 -14.61 -14.17 -1.89
N ASN A 3 -14.22 -13.79 -3.11
CA ASN A 3 -13.29 -14.56 -3.92
C ASN A 3 -11.91 -14.51 -3.24
N THR A 4 -11.57 -15.53 -2.45
CA THR A 4 -10.35 -15.55 -1.62
C THR A 4 -9.07 -15.42 -2.46
N LEU A 5 -9.09 -15.84 -3.72
CA LEU A 5 -7.94 -15.78 -4.64
C LEU A 5 -7.42 -14.36 -4.87
N THR A 6 -8.29 -13.35 -4.90
CA THR A 6 -7.89 -11.96 -5.17
C THR A 6 -7.33 -11.27 -3.93
N VAL A 7 -7.79 -11.65 -2.73
CA VAL A 7 -7.19 -11.20 -1.46
C VAL A 7 -5.71 -11.61 -1.37
N TRP A 8 -5.39 -12.84 -1.75
CA TRP A 8 -3.99 -13.29 -1.76
C TRP A 8 -3.11 -12.54 -2.77
N LEU A 9 -3.70 -12.05 -3.87
CA LEU A 9 -2.97 -11.32 -4.90
C LEU A 9 -2.58 -9.91 -4.43
N ILE A 10 -3.48 -9.18 -3.75
CA ILE A 10 -3.17 -7.84 -3.22
C ILE A 10 -2.07 -7.92 -2.15
N GLU A 11 -2.12 -8.92 -1.27
CA GLU A 11 -1.12 -9.12 -0.22
C GLU A 11 0.24 -9.48 -0.83
N LYS A 12 0.26 -10.41 -1.79
CA LYS A 12 1.49 -10.79 -2.49
C LYS A 12 2.13 -9.59 -3.21
N ALA A 13 1.32 -8.77 -3.90
CA ALA A 13 1.82 -7.57 -4.55
C ALA A 13 2.39 -6.59 -3.52
N PHE A 14 1.66 -6.35 -2.42
CA PHE A 14 2.09 -5.47 -1.32
C PHE A 14 3.40 -5.91 -0.69
N TYR A 15 3.56 -7.19 -0.36
CA TYR A 15 4.79 -7.73 0.22
C TYR A 15 5.99 -7.57 -0.72
N ALA A 16 5.76 -7.72 -2.03
CA ALA A 16 6.77 -7.58 -3.07
C ALA A 16 7.11 -6.11 -3.44
N ALA A 17 6.40 -5.12 -2.89
CA ALA A 17 6.65 -3.71 -3.20
C ALA A 17 8.12 -3.34 -2.92
N PRO A 18 8.87 -2.79 -3.89
CA PRO A 18 10.24 -2.37 -3.67
C PRO A 18 10.32 -1.30 -2.58
N LEU A 19 11.40 -1.30 -1.80
CA LEU A 19 11.63 -0.28 -0.79
C LEU A 19 11.66 1.13 -1.40
N ALA A 20 12.09 1.27 -2.66
CA ALA A 20 12.05 2.53 -3.39
C ALA A 20 10.62 3.07 -3.66
N VAL A 21 9.59 2.20 -3.64
CA VAL A 21 8.18 2.58 -3.85
C VAL A 21 7.46 2.84 -2.52
N LEU A 22 7.80 2.08 -1.49
CA LEU A 22 7.24 2.21 -0.14
C LEU A 22 8.36 2.24 0.92
N PRO A 23 9.08 3.36 1.06
CA PRO A 23 10.33 3.41 1.84
C PRO A 23 10.11 3.33 3.35
N LEU A 24 8.92 3.69 3.83
CA LEU A 24 8.62 3.71 5.26
C LEU A 24 8.32 2.32 5.83
N LEU A 25 8.03 1.33 4.99
CA LEU A 25 7.68 -0.02 5.41
C LEU A 25 8.50 -1.04 4.62
N ASN A 26 9.47 -1.67 5.30
CA ASN A 26 10.18 -2.82 4.76
C ASN A 26 9.25 -4.05 4.65
N ALA A 27 9.73 -5.14 4.04
CA ALA A 27 8.92 -6.33 3.80
C ALA A 27 8.32 -6.92 5.09
N ASN A 28 9.09 -6.97 6.19
CA ASN A 28 8.61 -7.51 7.47
C ASN A 28 7.49 -6.64 8.04
N ALA A 29 7.68 -5.32 8.12
CA ALA A 29 6.65 -4.40 8.61
C ALA A 29 5.35 -4.48 7.79
N ARG A 30 5.45 -4.75 6.49
CA ARG A 30 4.28 -4.99 5.61
C ARG A 30 3.57 -6.30 5.91
N MET A 31 4.30 -7.36 6.24
CA MET A 31 3.69 -8.63 6.66
C MET A 31 3.03 -8.47 8.02
N ASP A 32 3.74 -7.87 8.99
CA ASP A 32 3.25 -7.65 10.35
C ASP A 32 1.94 -6.85 10.36
N ILE A 33 1.85 -5.77 9.57
CA ILE A 33 0.62 -4.94 9.54
C ILE A 33 -0.59 -5.71 9.01
N VAL A 34 -0.39 -6.64 8.06
CA VAL A 34 -1.46 -7.49 7.53
C VAL A 34 -1.82 -8.58 8.54
N ASP A 35 -0.83 -9.20 9.19
CA ASP A 35 -1.05 -10.23 10.21
C ASP A 35 -1.84 -9.68 11.42
N LEU A 36 -1.52 -8.47 11.86
CA LEU A 36 -2.26 -7.76 12.90
C LEU A 36 -3.72 -7.54 12.47
N TYR A 37 -3.95 -7.10 11.24
CA TYR A 37 -5.30 -6.89 10.71
C TYR A 37 -6.11 -8.18 10.64
N ARG A 38 -5.51 -9.27 10.14
CA ARG A 38 -6.16 -10.59 10.05
C ARG A 38 -6.46 -11.17 11.44
N SER A 39 -5.61 -10.87 12.42
CA SER A 39 -5.79 -11.21 13.83
C SER A 39 -6.80 -10.31 14.57
N LYS A 40 -7.45 -9.36 13.87
CA LYS A 40 -8.38 -8.37 14.44
C LYS A 40 -7.74 -7.50 15.54
N GLN A 41 -6.42 -7.34 15.49
CA GLN A 41 -5.66 -6.43 16.35
C GLN A 41 -5.52 -5.06 15.67
N PRO A 42 -5.13 -4.00 16.41
CA PRO A 42 -4.74 -2.75 15.80
C PRO A 42 -3.62 -2.97 14.78
N ALA A 43 -3.94 -2.81 13.50
CA ALA A 43 -3.00 -3.01 12.39
C ALA A 43 -2.04 -1.82 12.25
N VAL A 44 -1.16 -1.65 13.23
CA VAL A 44 -0.22 -0.54 13.40
C VAL A 44 1.18 -1.10 13.60
N VAL A 45 2.17 -0.53 12.91
CA VAL A 45 3.59 -0.88 13.03
C VAL A 45 4.43 0.38 13.09
N GLU A 46 5.61 0.29 13.71
CA GLU A 46 6.61 1.35 13.64
C GLU A 46 7.19 1.44 12.21
N ASN A 47 7.31 2.65 11.69
CA ASN A 47 7.84 2.93 10.36
C ASN A 47 9.31 3.36 10.43
N ALA A 48 9.98 3.41 9.27
CA ALA A 48 11.41 3.72 9.19
C ALA A 48 11.81 5.12 9.72
N MET A 49 10.86 6.01 10.02
CA MET A 49 11.09 7.32 10.63
C MET A 49 10.85 7.33 12.15
N GLY A 50 10.58 6.17 12.79
CA GLY A 50 10.26 6.06 14.22
C GLY A 50 8.84 6.49 14.58
N GLY A 51 7.97 6.71 13.59
CA GLY A 51 6.54 6.98 13.79
C GLY A 51 5.69 5.74 13.52
N GLU A 52 4.37 5.88 13.59
CA GLU A 52 3.44 4.77 13.30
C GLU A 52 2.90 4.82 11.88
N SER A 53 2.77 3.65 11.24
CA SER A 53 1.95 3.43 10.06
C SER A 53 0.80 2.48 10.36
N ARG A 54 -0.36 2.70 9.74
CA ARG A 54 -1.60 1.96 10.01
C ARG A 54 -2.27 1.47 8.74
N LEU A 55 -2.63 0.19 8.68
CA LEU A 55 -3.49 -0.35 7.64
C LEU A 55 -4.92 0.12 7.89
N ARG A 56 -5.47 0.89 6.94
CA ARG A 56 -6.82 1.46 7.02
C ARG A 56 -7.86 0.58 6.34
N LYS A 57 -7.47 -0.02 5.22
CA LYS A 57 -8.36 -0.85 4.42
C LYS A 57 -7.54 -1.85 3.63
N ILE A 58 -8.04 -3.07 3.53
CA ILE A 58 -7.60 -4.08 2.58
C ILE A 58 -8.82 -4.82 2.06
N ASP A 59 -8.94 -4.89 0.75
CA ASP A 59 -9.91 -5.71 0.03
C ASP A 59 -9.23 -6.40 -1.17
N ASN A 60 -10.01 -7.08 -2.00
CA ASN A 60 -9.50 -7.89 -3.12
C ASN A 60 -8.63 -7.13 -4.13
N HIS A 61 -8.80 -5.81 -4.25
CA HIS A 61 -8.16 -5.01 -5.30
C HIS A 61 -7.58 -3.71 -4.77
N HIS A 62 -7.84 -3.33 -3.52
CA HIS A 62 -7.42 -2.06 -2.94
C HIS A 62 -6.83 -2.27 -1.54
N LEU A 63 -5.72 -1.58 -1.28
CA LEU A 63 -5.07 -1.53 0.03
C LEU A 63 -4.69 -0.07 0.32
N ALA A 64 -5.02 0.40 1.51
CA ALA A 64 -4.73 1.76 1.95
C ALA A 64 -3.98 1.78 3.30
N ILE A 65 -2.81 2.40 3.31
CA ILE A 65 -1.98 2.62 4.50
C ILE A 65 -1.97 4.12 4.82
N GLN A 66 -2.26 4.46 6.07
CA GLN A 66 -1.86 5.75 6.62
C GLN A 66 -0.38 5.63 7.02
N LEU A 67 0.52 6.27 6.27
CA LEU A 67 1.96 6.13 6.49
C LEU A 67 2.46 6.97 7.67
N THR A 68 1.96 8.20 7.74
CA THR A 68 2.22 9.18 8.82
C THR A 68 0.92 9.92 9.10
N PRO A 69 0.81 10.80 10.13
CA PRO A 69 -0.39 11.61 10.33
C PRO A 69 -0.82 12.44 9.10
N VAL A 70 0.14 12.82 8.25
CA VAL A 70 -0.07 13.71 7.09
C VAL A 70 0.22 13.03 5.74
N SER A 71 0.35 11.71 5.68
CA SER A 71 0.54 11.01 4.40
C SER A 71 -0.19 9.67 4.31
N ARG A 72 -0.70 9.37 3.12
CA ARG A 72 -1.41 8.14 2.79
C ARG A 72 -0.82 7.52 1.54
N TRP A 73 -0.71 6.20 1.55
CA TRP A 73 -0.29 5.39 0.42
C TRP A 73 -1.37 4.36 0.11
N GLU A 74 -1.78 4.32 -1.15
CA GLU A 74 -2.83 3.45 -1.62
C GLU A 74 -2.33 2.66 -2.82
N MET A 75 -2.65 1.37 -2.85
CA MET A 75 -2.35 0.46 -3.94
C MET A 75 -3.64 -0.13 -4.49
N GLN A 76 -3.75 -0.15 -5.81
CA GLN A 76 -4.86 -0.77 -6.51
C GLN A 76 -4.35 -1.75 -7.57
N LEU A 77 -4.90 -2.96 -7.57
CA LEU A 77 -4.71 -3.93 -8.65
C LEU A 77 -5.73 -3.68 -9.75
N LEU A 78 -5.24 -3.47 -10.96
CA LEU A 78 -6.08 -3.24 -12.14
C LEU A 78 -6.39 -4.57 -12.88
N PRO A 79 -7.45 -4.62 -13.70
CA PRO A 79 -7.84 -5.85 -14.43
C PRO A 79 -6.77 -6.40 -15.37
N ASP A 80 -5.87 -5.55 -15.88
CA ASP A 80 -4.75 -5.92 -16.74
C ASP A 80 -3.52 -6.41 -15.95
N SER A 81 -3.68 -6.64 -14.63
CA SER A 81 -2.61 -6.99 -13.69
C SER A 81 -1.55 -5.91 -13.45
N SER A 82 -1.78 -4.69 -13.91
CA SER A 82 -0.96 -3.55 -13.51
C SER A 82 -1.31 -3.10 -12.07
N ILE A 83 -0.37 -2.38 -11.46
CA ILE A 83 -0.47 -1.90 -10.08
C ILE A 83 -0.46 -0.38 -10.13
N GLU A 84 -1.56 0.25 -9.71
CA GLU A 84 -1.60 1.69 -9.51
C GLU A 84 -1.27 2.01 -8.05
N VAL A 85 -0.37 2.97 -7.84
CA VAL A 85 -0.01 3.48 -6.52
C VAL A 85 -0.28 4.96 -6.46
N ARG A 86 -1.04 5.38 -5.45
CA ARG A 86 -1.26 6.80 -5.13
C ARG A 86 -0.60 7.13 -3.80
N HIS A 87 0.22 8.17 -3.81
CA HIS A 87 0.75 8.77 -2.58
C HIS A 87 0.13 10.16 -2.41
N THR A 88 -0.59 10.36 -1.31
CA THR A 88 -1.24 11.62 -0.96
C THR A 88 -0.57 12.22 0.27
N TYR A 89 -0.21 13.49 0.19
CA TYR A 89 0.32 14.31 1.28
C TYR A 89 -0.74 15.34 1.68
N MET A 90 -1.05 15.40 2.97
CA MET A 90 -2.11 16.19 3.58
C MET A 90 -1.49 17.23 4.51
N ALA A 91 -0.84 18.24 3.93
CA ALA A 91 -0.26 19.37 4.66
C ALA A 91 -1.21 20.58 4.56
N THR A 92 -0.69 21.79 4.33
CA THR A 92 -1.51 22.99 4.06
C THR A 92 -2.40 22.78 2.84
N ASP A 93 -1.82 22.28 1.75
CA ASP A 93 -2.54 21.81 0.57
C ASP A 93 -2.47 20.29 0.49
N THR A 94 -3.53 19.68 -0.04
CA THR A 94 -3.52 18.24 -0.34
C THR A 94 -2.97 18.02 -1.73
N VAL A 95 -1.85 17.28 -1.82
CA VAL A 95 -1.20 16.94 -3.09
C VAL A 95 -1.13 15.43 -3.22
N SER A 96 -1.43 14.90 -4.41
CA SER A 96 -1.27 13.48 -4.70
C SER A 96 -0.42 13.27 -5.95
N SER A 97 0.30 12.15 -5.94
CA SER A 97 1.00 11.62 -7.12
C SER A 97 0.52 10.20 -7.35
N THR A 98 0.29 9.85 -8.62
CA THR A 98 -0.19 8.53 -9.02
C THR A 98 0.81 7.91 -9.99
N SER A 99 1.33 6.74 -9.66
CA SER A 99 2.26 5.99 -10.51
C SER A 99 1.66 4.65 -10.89
N LEU A 100 1.90 4.20 -12.12
CA LEU A 100 1.47 2.92 -12.64
C LEU A 100 2.69 2.02 -12.83
N TYR A 101 2.60 0.79 -12.34
CA TYR A 101 3.62 -0.24 -12.46
C TYR A 101 3.05 -1.48 -13.13
N ASP A 102 3.90 -2.31 -13.73
CA ASP A 102 3.51 -3.67 -14.08
C ASP A 102 3.49 -4.59 -12.84
N LYS A 103 3.09 -5.85 -13.04
CA LYS A 103 3.05 -6.86 -11.97
C LYS A 103 4.41 -7.20 -11.33
N HIS A 104 5.51 -6.75 -11.92
CA HIS A 104 6.87 -6.92 -11.41
C HIS A 104 7.44 -5.63 -10.81
N TRP A 105 6.58 -4.65 -10.52
CA TRP A 105 6.97 -3.35 -9.99
C TRP A 105 7.88 -2.52 -10.91
N LYS A 106 7.87 -2.79 -12.22
CA LYS A 106 8.51 -1.91 -13.20
C LYS A 106 7.60 -0.73 -13.47
N LEU A 107 8.13 0.49 -13.31
CA LEU A 107 7.40 1.72 -13.58
C LEU A 107 6.99 1.80 -15.07
N LEU A 108 5.70 2.01 -15.31
CA LEU A 108 5.11 2.21 -16.64
C LEU A 108 4.81 3.69 -16.89
N CYS A 109 4.24 4.38 -15.90
CA CYS A 109 3.84 5.78 -16.00
C CYS A 109 3.93 6.45 -14.62
N LYS A 110 4.31 7.73 -14.58
CA LYS A 110 4.32 8.56 -13.37
C LYS A 110 3.43 9.78 -13.56
N ASP A 111 2.79 10.21 -12.48
CA ASP A 111 1.86 11.35 -12.44
C ASP A 111 0.70 11.20 -13.42
N ARG A 112 0.10 9.99 -13.42
CA ARG A 112 -1.13 9.70 -14.16
C ARG A 112 -2.23 10.66 -13.69
N LYS A 113 -2.67 11.53 -14.60
CA LYS A 113 -3.81 12.44 -14.42
C LYS A 113 -5.12 11.72 -14.60
#